data_AF-A0A3S0J6L8-F1
#
_entry.id   AF-A0A3S0J6L8-F1
#
_cell.length_a   1.000
_cell.length_b   1.000
_cell.length_c   1.000
_cell.angle_alpha   90.00
_cell.angle_beta   90.00
_cell.angle_gamma   90.00
#
_symmetry.space_group_name_H-M   'P 1'
#
loop_
_entity.id
_entity.type
_entity.pdbx_description
1 polymer ?
#
loop_
_entity_poly.entity_id
_entity_poly.type
_entity_poly.pdbx_seq_one_letter_code
_entity_poly.pdbx_strand_id
1 'polypeptide(L)'
;MQKYSFKNTQILKQIDWSKEIVDSNVSKLSNKELGLIAYKTRLRFNIAYDYLKKEFKSNEKRTQANTLRTLQYFYALHIYYQTVYNNKSIDVSQLTTEMQYLMTTYSDLEISTLPIKEIKTIQNIFDDTIDKHLTEEKEKYADGGFQEMQNMFKECHLEVTKPTDIRPYDDRDHAAILHDGVEYIFYLMKSSKMFGLRNINTVKQNIHDYQQTVKRYHPIIKNIYEFIKNKYQKPIYAMPGGGIQHQIFFGDNNGYITCLYLDLKSSTQNQEIYSLVGQNNKADKLLKDMQIENFNFVTYTSIYGKL
;
A
#
# COMPACT_ATOMS: atom_id res chain seq x y z
N MET A 1 -26.26 34.39 22.33
CA MET A 1 -25.13 33.72 21.64
C MET A 1 -24.83 32.42 22.36
N GLN A 2 -25.28 31.27 21.85
CA GLN A 2 -24.92 29.97 22.42
C GLN A 2 -23.45 29.68 22.10
N LYS A 3 -22.62 29.58 23.14
CA LYS A 3 -21.25 29.07 23.04
C LYS A 3 -21.32 27.56 22.83
N TYR A 4 -21.22 27.12 21.58
CA TYR A 4 -20.98 25.71 21.28
C TYR A 4 -19.54 25.37 21.70
N SER A 5 -19.39 24.65 22.81
CA SER A 5 -18.14 24.02 23.22
C SER A 5 -18.03 22.69 22.49
N PHE A 6 -17.29 22.67 21.38
CA PHE A 6 -16.95 21.44 20.68
C PHE A 6 -15.66 20.90 21.28
N LYS A 7 -15.69 19.71 21.90
CA LYS A 7 -14.44 18.99 22.19
C LYS A 7 -13.86 18.51 20.85
N ASN A 8 -13.03 19.36 20.25
CA ASN A 8 -12.55 19.31 18.87
C ASN A 8 -11.58 18.16 18.54
N THR A 9 -11.15 17.39 19.54
CA THR A 9 -10.24 16.24 19.38
C THR A 9 -10.92 14.96 18.85
N GLN A 10 -12.24 14.99 18.62
CA GLN A 10 -13.02 13.81 18.26
C GLN A 10 -13.71 13.95 16.89
N ILE A 11 -12.98 14.37 15.86
CA ILE A 11 -13.54 14.51 14.50
C ILE A 11 -14.26 13.24 14.03
N LEU A 12 -13.74 12.07 14.40
CA LEU A 12 -14.32 10.76 14.10
C LEU A 12 -15.72 10.55 14.68
N LYS A 13 -16.01 11.13 15.85
CA LYS A 13 -17.34 11.06 16.47
C LYS A 13 -18.31 12.10 15.89
N GLN A 14 -17.80 13.05 15.11
CA GLN A 14 -18.59 14.08 14.44
C GLN A 14 -18.90 13.70 12.98
N ILE A 15 -18.21 12.69 12.43
CA ILE A 15 -18.59 12.06 11.18
C ILE A 15 -19.80 11.19 11.46
N ASP A 16 -20.91 11.50 10.80
CA ASP A 16 -22.05 10.60 10.77
C ASP A 16 -21.74 9.44 9.84
N TRP A 17 -21.04 8.45 10.37
CA TRP A 17 -20.65 7.26 9.62
C TRP A 17 -21.85 6.55 9.04
N SER A 18 -22.99 6.51 9.75
CA SER A 18 -24.20 5.88 9.24
C SER A 18 -24.65 6.54 7.93
N LYS A 19 -24.59 7.87 7.85
CA LYS A 19 -24.91 8.61 6.64
C LYS A 19 -23.82 8.48 5.57
N GLU A 20 -22.55 8.56 5.93
CA GLU A 20 -21.44 8.34 4.98
C GLU A 20 -21.47 6.93 4.36
N ILE A 21 -21.88 5.92 5.14
CA ILE A 21 -22.01 4.51 4.73
C ILE A 21 -23.25 4.31 3.84
N VAL A 22 -24.39 4.92 4.21
CA VAL A 22 -25.66 4.77 3.50
C VAL A 22 -25.67 5.54 2.19
N ASP A 23 -25.20 6.79 2.18
CA ASP A 23 -25.15 7.64 0.97
C ASP A 23 -24.20 7.06 -0.09
N SER A 24 -23.20 6.26 0.33
CA SER A 24 -22.25 5.60 -0.59
C SER A 24 -22.72 4.21 -1.09
N ASN A 25 -23.85 3.67 -0.60
CA ASN A 25 -24.37 2.34 -0.97
C ASN A 25 -23.27 1.25 -1.00
N VAL A 26 -22.31 1.32 -0.07
CA VAL A 26 -21.06 0.53 -0.11
C VAL A 26 -21.29 -0.96 -0.34
N SER A 27 -22.33 -1.53 0.27
CA SER A 27 -22.65 -2.96 0.15
C SER A 27 -23.10 -3.39 -1.26
N LYS A 28 -23.42 -2.44 -2.14
CA LYS A 28 -23.83 -2.67 -3.54
C LYS A 28 -22.72 -2.37 -4.53
N LEU A 29 -21.60 -1.79 -4.09
CA LEU A 29 -20.47 -1.48 -4.94
C LEU A 29 -19.68 -2.76 -5.23
N SER A 30 -19.25 -2.91 -6.48
CA SER A 30 -18.30 -3.94 -6.86
C SER A 30 -16.93 -3.67 -6.21
N ASN A 31 -16.10 -4.72 -6.07
CA ASN A 31 -14.70 -4.56 -5.61
C ASN A 31 -13.93 -3.53 -6.44
N LYS A 32 -14.27 -3.42 -7.72
CA LYS A 32 -13.72 -2.44 -8.66
C LYS A 32 -14.00 -1.00 -8.23
N GLU A 33 -15.25 -0.72 -7.90
CA GLU A 33 -15.71 0.60 -7.46
C GLU A 33 -15.16 0.95 -6.09
N LEU A 34 -15.12 -0.02 -5.17
CA LEU A 34 -14.53 0.15 -3.84
C LEU A 34 -13.03 0.47 -3.91
N GLY A 35 -12.29 -0.23 -4.78
CA GLY A 35 -10.87 0.05 -5.00
C GLY A 35 -10.63 1.45 -5.55
N LEU A 36 -11.48 1.93 -6.47
CA LEU A 36 -11.39 3.30 -6.99
C LEU A 36 -11.66 4.34 -5.89
N ILE A 37 -12.64 4.12 -5.02
CA ILE A 37 -12.92 5.04 -3.90
C ILE A 37 -11.78 5.05 -2.88
N ALA A 38 -11.23 3.88 -2.54
CA ALA A 38 -10.06 3.77 -1.66
C ALA A 38 -8.83 4.49 -2.25
N TYR A 39 -8.65 4.43 -3.57
CA TYR A 39 -7.60 5.17 -4.26
C TYR A 39 -7.84 6.69 -4.24
N LYS A 40 -9.05 7.16 -4.57
CA LYS A 40 -9.42 8.58 -4.54
C LYS A 40 -9.21 9.19 -3.15
N THR A 41 -9.65 8.50 -2.09
CA THR A 41 -9.47 8.95 -0.70
C THR A 41 -7.99 9.08 -0.32
N ARG A 42 -7.13 8.16 -0.77
CA ARG A 42 -5.67 8.25 -0.58
C ARG A 42 -5.07 9.46 -1.33
N LEU A 43 -5.48 9.68 -2.58
CA LEU A 43 -5.06 10.86 -3.35
C LEU A 43 -5.47 12.16 -2.67
N ARG A 44 -6.71 12.27 -2.15
CA ARG A 44 -7.15 13.44 -1.35
C ARG A 44 -6.21 13.70 -0.20
N PHE A 45 -5.91 12.67 0.59
CA PHE A 45 -5.01 12.80 1.73
C PHE A 45 -3.63 13.28 1.28
N ASN A 46 -3.03 12.68 0.25
CA ASN A 46 -1.70 13.06 -0.22
C ASN A 46 -1.65 14.49 -0.77
N ILE A 47 -2.59 14.87 -1.64
CA ILE A 47 -2.64 16.22 -2.23
C ILE A 47 -2.91 17.24 -1.12
N ALA A 48 -3.84 16.97 -0.22
CA ALA A 48 -4.10 17.83 0.92
C ALA A 48 -2.85 17.95 1.80
N TYR A 49 -2.17 16.85 2.10
CA TYR A 49 -0.96 16.85 2.91
C TYR A 49 0.14 17.71 2.27
N ASP A 50 0.39 17.56 0.98
CA ASP A 50 1.42 18.34 0.27
C ASP A 50 1.07 19.83 0.17
N TYR A 51 -0.20 20.15 -0.11
CA TYR A 51 -0.68 21.54 -0.17
C TYR A 51 -0.58 22.19 1.21
N LEU A 52 -1.01 21.45 2.24
CA LEU A 52 -1.13 21.95 3.60
C LEU A 52 0.19 21.91 4.38
N LYS A 53 1.17 21.10 3.98
CA LYS A 53 2.56 21.12 4.49
C LYS A 53 3.21 22.51 4.39
N LYS A 54 2.78 23.32 3.43
CA LYS A 54 3.21 24.72 3.30
C LYS A 54 2.53 25.62 4.34
N GLU A 55 1.24 25.41 4.59
CA GLU A 55 0.44 26.11 5.60
C GLU A 55 0.81 25.76 7.05
N PHE A 56 1.37 24.55 7.28
CA PHE A 56 1.98 24.18 8.56
C PHE A 56 3.15 25.07 8.96
N LYS A 57 3.78 25.76 8.00
CA LYS A 57 4.83 26.75 8.27
C LYS A 57 4.28 28.14 8.55
N SER A 58 2.96 28.34 8.50
CA SER A 58 2.35 29.59 8.95
C SER A 58 2.52 29.74 10.47
N ASN A 59 2.66 30.97 10.96
CA ASN A 59 2.72 31.24 12.40
C ASN A 59 1.32 31.26 13.05
N GLU A 60 0.25 31.07 12.28
CA GLU A 60 -1.12 31.13 12.75
C GLU A 60 -1.61 29.76 13.23
N LYS A 61 -1.59 29.57 14.56
CA LYS A 61 -2.00 28.31 15.20
C LYS A 61 -3.39 27.81 14.75
N ARG A 62 -4.35 28.72 14.53
CA ARG A 62 -5.72 28.35 14.08
C ARG A 62 -5.73 27.78 12.67
N THR A 63 -4.94 28.34 11.76
CA THR A 63 -4.81 27.86 10.37
C THR A 63 -4.21 26.45 10.35
N GLN A 64 -3.19 26.21 11.17
CA GLN A 64 -2.62 24.88 11.38
C GLN A 64 -3.63 23.89 11.96
N ALA A 65 -4.42 24.28 12.95
CA ALA A 65 -5.44 23.42 13.57
C ALA A 65 -6.57 23.06 12.58
N ASN A 66 -7.06 24.01 11.79
CA ASN A 66 -8.05 23.76 10.74
C ASN A 66 -7.50 22.83 9.64
N THR A 67 -6.23 23.02 9.28
CA THR A 67 -5.49 22.19 8.34
C THR A 67 -5.40 20.73 8.81
N LEU A 68 -4.95 20.52 10.05
CA LEU A 68 -4.86 19.19 10.66
C LEU A 68 -6.22 18.52 10.71
N ARG A 69 -7.27 19.27 11.07
CA ARG A 69 -8.63 18.76 11.15
C ARG A 69 -9.13 18.25 9.80
N THR A 70 -8.88 18.99 8.71
CA THR A 70 -9.18 18.53 7.34
C THR A 70 -8.41 17.26 6.97
N LEU A 71 -7.12 17.19 7.32
CA LEU A 71 -6.29 16.00 7.08
C LEU A 71 -6.79 14.77 7.84
N GLN A 72 -7.20 14.95 9.11
CA GLN A 72 -7.80 13.86 9.89
C GLN A 72 -9.07 13.33 9.24
N TYR A 73 -9.93 14.21 8.71
CA TYR A 73 -11.14 13.79 8.01
C TYR A 73 -10.83 12.97 6.75
N PHE A 74 -9.91 13.42 5.89
CA PHE A 74 -9.54 12.68 4.67
C PHE A 74 -8.87 11.34 4.97
N TYR A 75 -8.00 11.31 5.97
CA TYR A 75 -7.34 10.07 6.39
C TYR A 75 -8.35 9.07 6.98
N ALA A 76 -9.31 9.53 7.79
CA ALA A 76 -10.37 8.68 8.31
C ALA A 76 -11.20 8.01 7.20
N LEU A 77 -11.55 8.79 6.16
CA LEU A 77 -12.23 8.23 4.98
C LEU A 77 -11.35 7.19 4.26
N HIS A 78 -10.05 7.47 4.09
CA HIS A 78 -9.12 6.53 3.46
C HIS A 78 -9.08 5.18 4.19
N ILE A 79 -8.88 5.16 5.50
CA ILE A 79 -8.80 3.90 6.25
C ILE A 79 -10.15 3.19 6.24
N TYR A 80 -11.27 3.91 6.34
CA TYR A 80 -12.60 3.32 6.23
C TYR A 80 -12.77 2.55 4.89
N TYR A 81 -12.57 3.23 3.76
CA TYR A 81 -12.78 2.60 2.44
C TYR A 81 -11.73 1.51 2.14
N GLN A 82 -10.50 1.67 2.62
CA GLN A 82 -9.47 0.64 2.52
C GLN A 82 -9.84 -0.61 3.32
N THR A 83 -10.42 -0.46 4.52
CA THR A 83 -10.84 -1.58 5.37
C THR A 83 -11.99 -2.34 4.72
N VAL A 84 -12.99 -1.62 4.20
CA VAL A 84 -14.09 -2.20 3.42
C VAL A 84 -13.57 -2.94 2.20
N TYR A 85 -12.71 -2.31 1.39
CA TYR A 85 -12.16 -2.92 0.18
C TYR A 85 -11.42 -4.23 0.46
N ASN A 86 -10.73 -4.31 1.60
CA ASN A 86 -10.05 -5.54 2.02
C ASN A 86 -10.97 -6.58 2.70
N ASN A 87 -12.30 -6.40 2.60
CA ASN A 87 -13.32 -7.27 3.21
C ASN A 87 -13.13 -7.49 4.72
N LYS A 88 -12.66 -6.46 5.44
CA LYS A 88 -12.50 -6.51 6.89
C LYS A 88 -13.69 -5.85 7.57
N SER A 89 -14.12 -6.41 8.71
CA SER A 89 -15.06 -5.74 9.60
C SER A 89 -14.43 -4.47 10.14
N ILE A 90 -15.14 -3.35 10.03
CA ILE A 90 -14.64 -2.08 10.54
C ILE A 90 -14.87 -2.02 12.05
N ASP A 91 -13.77 -2.00 12.80
CA ASP A 91 -13.80 -1.53 14.18
C ASP A 91 -13.36 -0.06 14.21
N VAL A 92 -14.34 0.84 14.33
CA VAL A 92 -14.10 2.30 14.39
C VAL A 92 -13.18 2.69 15.55
N SER A 93 -13.12 1.87 16.62
CA SER A 93 -12.20 2.12 17.73
C SER A 93 -10.72 1.89 17.36
N GLN A 94 -10.44 0.96 16.45
CA GLN A 94 -9.08 0.72 15.93
C GLN A 94 -8.63 1.86 15.00
N LEU A 95 -9.53 2.38 14.15
CA LEU A 95 -9.27 3.56 13.31
C LEU A 95 -8.81 4.76 14.15
N THR A 96 -9.41 4.92 15.34
CA THR A 96 -9.11 6.01 16.26
C THR A 96 -7.68 5.91 16.83
N THR A 97 -7.17 4.69 17.02
CA THR A 97 -5.86 4.43 17.63
C THR A 97 -4.71 4.68 16.64
N GLU A 98 -4.82 4.19 15.40
CA GLU A 98 -3.80 4.42 14.36
C GLU A 98 -3.70 5.92 13.98
N MET A 99 -4.82 6.63 13.98
CA MET A 99 -4.88 8.07 13.72
C MET A 99 -4.27 8.93 14.82
N GLN A 100 -4.43 8.53 16.09
CA GLN A 100 -3.85 9.26 17.21
C GLN A 100 -2.32 9.27 17.11
N TYR A 101 -1.70 8.14 16.76
CA TYR A 101 -0.24 8.03 16.66
C TYR A 101 0.37 8.94 15.58
N LEU A 102 -0.27 9.06 14.41
CA LEU A 102 0.23 9.89 13.30
C LEU A 102 0.08 11.40 13.55
N MET A 103 -0.84 11.82 14.43
CA MET A 103 -1.26 13.22 14.57
C MET A 103 -0.99 13.82 15.95
N THR A 104 -0.52 13.04 16.94
CA THR A 104 -0.11 13.52 18.27
C THR A 104 1.07 14.50 18.26
N THR A 105 1.76 14.64 17.13
CA THR A 105 2.93 15.50 16.98
C THR A 105 2.61 16.96 16.64
N TYR A 106 1.36 17.30 16.29
CA TYR A 106 1.02 18.64 15.81
C TYR A 106 -0.19 19.26 16.53
N SER A 107 0.11 20.33 17.27
CA SER A 107 -0.72 21.45 17.76
C SER A 107 -2.11 21.19 18.36
N ASP A 108 -2.51 22.17 19.17
CA ASP A 108 -3.74 22.22 19.94
C ASP A 108 -4.98 22.25 19.02
N LEU A 109 -5.48 21.07 18.60
CA LEU A 109 -6.70 20.93 17.80
C LEU A 109 -7.93 21.59 18.45
N GLU A 110 -7.88 21.87 19.76
CA GLU A 110 -8.96 22.53 20.48
C GLU A 110 -9.31 23.91 19.89
N ILE A 111 -8.32 24.58 19.27
CA ILE A 111 -8.50 25.92 18.69
C ILE A 111 -9.10 25.92 17.27
N SER A 112 -9.28 24.74 16.65
CA SER A 112 -9.92 24.65 15.33
C SER A 112 -11.38 25.08 15.41
N THR A 113 -11.83 25.88 14.45
CA THR A 113 -13.24 26.30 14.36
C THR A 113 -13.94 25.77 13.12
N LEU A 114 -13.27 24.90 12.35
CA LEU A 114 -13.73 24.45 11.04
C LEU A 114 -14.85 23.38 11.18
N PRO A 115 -16.10 23.68 10.82
CA PRO A 115 -17.20 22.71 10.92
C PRO A 115 -17.08 21.61 9.86
N ILE A 116 -17.61 20.41 10.15
CA ILE A 116 -17.62 19.27 9.21
C ILE A 116 -18.23 19.64 7.85
N LYS A 117 -19.28 20.48 7.84
CA LYS A 117 -19.90 20.94 6.60
C LYS A 117 -18.93 21.67 5.68
N GLU A 118 -18.03 22.49 6.23
CA GLU A 118 -17.01 23.20 5.45
C GLU A 118 -15.91 22.25 4.99
N ILE A 119 -15.52 21.27 5.82
CA ILE A 119 -14.59 20.21 5.41
C ILE A 119 -15.14 19.41 4.22
N LYS A 120 -16.45 19.14 4.19
CA LYS A 120 -17.12 18.51 3.04
C LYS A 120 -17.12 19.39 1.80
N THR A 121 -17.27 20.71 1.95
CA THR A 121 -17.08 21.64 0.81
C THR A 121 -15.66 21.57 0.27
N ILE A 122 -14.65 21.53 1.15
CA ILE A 122 -13.25 21.34 0.75
C ILE A 122 -13.09 19.98 0.04
N GLN A 123 -13.68 18.91 0.57
CA GLN A 123 -13.68 17.58 -0.06
C GLN A 123 -14.15 17.64 -1.51
N ASN A 124 -15.26 18.32 -1.79
CA ASN A 124 -15.81 18.42 -3.15
C ASN A 124 -14.83 19.12 -4.11
N ILE A 125 -14.12 20.15 -3.66
CA ILE A 125 -13.08 20.83 -4.46
C ILE A 125 -11.92 19.86 -4.79
N PHE A 126 -11.52 19.03 -3.82
CA PHE A 126 -10.53 18.00 -4.05
C PHE A 126 -11.04 16.90 -4.99
N ASP A 127 -12.32 16.50 -4.87
CA ASP A 127 -12.94 15.50 -5.74
C ASP A 127 -12.94 15.96 -7.20
N ASP A 128 -13.32 17.21 -7.49
CA ASP A 128 -13.25 17.77 -8.85
C ASP A 128 -11.81 17.77 -9.40
N THR A 129 -10.84 18.15 -8.55
CA THR A 129 -9.41 18.17 -8.92
C THR A 129 -8.88 16.77 -9.20
N ILE A 130 -9.26 15.80 -8.37
CA ILE A 130 -8.87 14.40 -8.51
C ILE A 130 -9.55 13.78 -9.73
N ASP A 131 -10.82 14.05 -9.97
CA ASP A 131 -11.54 13.49 -11.13
C ASP A 131 -10.99 14.03 -12.44
N LYS A 132 -10.62 15.31 -12.48
CA LYS A 132 -9.86 15.87 -13.60
C LYS A 132 -8.51 15.17 -13.77
N HIS A 133 -7.74 15.02 -12.69
CA HIS A 133 -6.45 14.34 -12.73
C HIS A 133 -6.58 12.88 -13.19
N LEU A 134 -7.56 12.14 -12.66
CA LEU A 134 -7.84 10.76 -13.04
C LEU A 134 -8.33 10.63 -14.47
N THR A 135 -9.04 11.63 -15.01
CA THR A 135 -9.45 11.65 -16.42
C THR A 135 -8.26 11.88 -17.32
N GLU A 136 -7.41 12.87 -17.01
CA GLU A 136 -6.16 13.13 -17.72
C GLU A 136 -5.19 11.95 -17.63
N GLU A 137 -5.10 11.31 -16.46
CA GLU A 137 -4.30 10.09 -16.26
C GLU A 137 -4.92 8.89 -16.97
N LYS A 138 -6.24 8.70 -16.94
CA LYS A 138 -6.91 7.61 -17.65
C LYS A 138 -6.70 7.73 -19.16
N GLU A 139 -6.77 8.93 -19.73
CA GLU A 139 -6.46 9.17 -21.14
C GLU A 139 -4.98 8.92 -21.47
N LYS A 140 -4.08 9.21 -20.53
CA LYS A 140 -2.63 9.01 -20.69
C LYS A 140 -2.15 7.58 -20.43
N TYR A 141 -2.86 6.83 -19.59
CA TYR A 141 -2.48 5.50 -19.09
C TYR A 141 -3.47 4.39 -19.46
N ALA A 142 -4.47 4.67 -20.32
CA ALA A 142 -5.53 3.74 -20.71
C ALA A 142 -5.04 2.38 -21.22
N ASP A 143 -3.87 2.31 -21.87
CA ASP A 143 -3.28 1.03 -22.32
C ASP A 143 -1.74 1.05 -22.46
N GLY A 144 -1.08 2.20 -22.19
CA GLY A 144 0.35 2.38 -22.50
C GLY A 144 1.34 1.97 -21.41
N GLY A 145 0.91 1.79 -20.16
CA GLY A 145 1.82 1.63 -19.02
C GLY A 145 2.67 0.37 -19.07
N PHE A 146 2.05 -0.77 -19.39
CA PHE A 146 2.78 -2.01 -19.61
C PHE A 146 3.65 -1.95 -20.88
N GLN A 147 3.17 -1.35 -21.97
CA GLN A 147 3.94 -1.26 -23.21
C GLN A 147 5.22 -0.43 -23.03
N GLU A 148 5.14 0.68 -22.30
CA GLU A 148 6.31 1.49 -21.95
C GLU A 148 7.28 0.71 -21.06
N MET A 149 6.78 0.04 -20.01
CA MET A 149 7.60 -0.82 -19.16
C MET A 149 8.28 -1.93 -19.98
N GLN A 150 7.54 -2.60 -20.86
CA GLN A 150 8.06 -3.63 -21.76
C GLN A 150 9.18 -3.08 -22.65
N ASN A 151 9.01 -1.89 -23.21
CA ASN A 151 10.04 -1.25 -24.03
C ASN A 151 11.32 -0.95 -23.21
N MET A 152 11.18 -0.43 -21.98
CA MET A 152 12.32 -0.14 -21.10
C MET A 152 13.08 -1.40 -20.68
N PHE A 153 12.37 -2.49 -20.38
CA PHE A 153 13.00 -3.77 -20.07
C PHE A 153 13.70 -4.36 -21.31
N LYS A 154 13.08 -4.22 -22.49
CA LYS A 154 13.66 -4.64 -23.77
C LYS A 154 14.94 -3.85 -24.11
N GLU A 155 14.98 -2.55 -23.85
CA GLU A 155 16.20 -1.72 -23.96
C GLU A 155 17.34 -2.21 -23.06
N CYS A 156 17.01 -2.86 -21.95
CA CYS A 156 17.96 -3.50 -21.04
C CYS A 156 18.18 -5.00 -21.35
N HIS A 157 17.78 -5.46 -22.54
CA HIS A 157 17.94 -6.84 -23.01
C HIS A 157 17.22 -7.89 -22.15
N LEU A 158 16.07 -7.54 -21.56
CA LEU A 158 15.23 -8.47 -20.83
C LEU A 158 13.80 -8.43 -21.36
N GLU A 159 13.29 -9.56 -21.83
CA GLU A 159 11.90 -9.67 -22.27
C GLU A 159 10.97 -9.93 -21.08
N VAL A 160 9.84 -9.24 -21.09
CA VAL A 160 8.84 -9.32 -20.01
C VAL A 160 7.43 -9.45 -20.59
N THR A 161 6.57 -10.11 -19.84
CA THR A 161 5.15 -10.33 -20.18
C THR A 161 4.24 -9.58 -19.21
N LYS A 162 2.97 -9.46 -19.59
CA LYS A 162 1.96 -8.96 -18.68
C LYS A 162 1.66 -10.08 -17.67
N PRO A 163 1.73 -9.80 -16.35
CA PRO A 163 1.43 -10.80 -15.34
C PRO A 163 -0.01 -11.28 -15.45
N THR A 164 -0.22 -12.55 -15.11
CA THR A 164 -1.50 -13.24 -15.35
C THR A 164 -2.62 -12.82 -14.40
N ASP A 165 -2.31 -12.30 -13.20
CA ASP A 165 -3.34 -12.11 -12.17
C ASP A 165 -3.03 -10.97 -11.16
N ILE A 166 -2.98 -9.72 -11.63
CA ILE A 166 -2.77 -8.54 -10.77
C ILE A 166 -4.05 -7.71 -10.64
N ARG A 167 -4.19 -7.03 -9.48
CA ARG A 167 -5.24 -6.06 -9.22
C ARG A 167 -5.34 -5.02 -10.35
N PRO A 168 -6.54 -4.80 -10.93
CA PRO A 168 -6.71 -3.85 -12.05
C PRO A 168 -6.50 -2.38 -11.67
N TYR A 169 -6.57 -2.05 -10.37
CA TYR A 169 -6.36 -0.71 -9.83
C TYR A 169 -5.19 -0.73 -8.85
N ASP A 170 -4.00 -0.72 -9.41
CA ASP A 170 -2.77 -0.52 -8.64
C ASP A 170 -2.14 0.83 -9.03
N ASP A 171 -1.46 1.48 -8.08
CA ASP A 171 -0.65 2.68 -8.32
C ASP A 171 0.65 2.35 -9.09
N ARG A 172 0.71 1.15 -9.67
CA ARG A 172 1.87 0.55 -10.31
C ARG A 172 1.49 -0.19 -11.58
N ASP A 173 2.35 -0.10 -12.57
CA ASP A 173 2.41 -1.03 -13.68
C ASP A 173 3.30 -2.18 -13.31
N HIS A 174 2.98 -3.34 -13.86
CA HIS A 174 3.69 -4.56 -13.55
C HIS A 174 4.12 -5.26 -14.81
N ALA A 175 5.27 -5.90 -14.74
CA ALA A 175 5.75 -6.82 -15.74
C ALA A 175 6.23 -8.10 -15.07
N ALA A 176 6.16 -9.21 -15.79
CA ALA A 176 6.52 -10.52 -15.29
C ALA A 176 7.61 -11.16 -16.14
N ILE A 177 8.39 -12.02 -15.51
CA ILE A 177 9.31 -12.96 -16.15
C ILE A 177 9.02 -14.34 -15.59
N LEU A 178 8.82 -15.31 -16.48
CA LEU A 178 8.74 -16.71 -16.08
C LEU A 178 10.15 -17.32 -16.10
N HIS A 179 10.71 -17.59 -14.93
CA HIS A 179 12.01 -18.25 -14.79
C HIS A 179 11.81 -19.61 -14.13
N ASP A 180 12.04 -20.69 -14.89
CA ASP A 180 11.97 -22.07 -14.40
C ASP A 180 10.69 -22.38 -13.59
N GLY A 181 9.54 -21.89 -14.11
CA GLY A 181 8.21 -22.09 -13.52
C GLY A 181 7.78 -21.06 -12.46
N VAL A 182 8.68 -20.16 -12.04
CA VAL A 182 8.41 -19.07 -11.09
C VAL A 182 8.09 -17.77 -11.83
N GLU A 183 6.93 -17.17 -11.57
CA GLU A 183 6.54 -15.87 -12.13
C GLU A 183 7.14 -14.75 -11.25
N TYR A 184 8.25 -14.17 -11.70
CA TYR A 184 8.89 -13.02 -11.06
C TYR A 184 8.23 -11.74 -11.53
N ILE A 185 7.65 -10.97 -10.61
CA ILE A 185 6.96 -9.72 -10.91
C ILE A 185 7.82 -8.53 -10.52
N PHE A 186 7.84 -7.54 -11.40
CA PHE A 186 8.42 -6.23 -11.21
C PHE A 186 7.30 -5.21 -11.25
N TYR A 187 7.51 -4.07 -10.59
CA TYR A 187 6.60 -2.95 -10.70
C TYR A 187 7.33 -1.64 -10.95
N LEU A 188 6.65 -0.73 -11.65
CA LEU A 188 7.01 0.69 -11.75
C LEU A 188 5.79 1.50 -11.34
N MET A 189 5.98 2.57 -10.57
CA MET A 189 4.85 3.41 -10.19
C MET A 189 4.24 4.11 -11.42
N LYS A 190 2.90 4.07 -11.52
CA LYS A 190 2.12 4.92 -12.42
C LYS A 190 2.28 6.34 -11.90
N SER A 191 3.03 7.17 -12.63
CA SER A 191 3.20 8.62 -12.41
C SER A 191 3.09 9.15 -10.97
N SER A 192 4.23 9.55 -10.43
CA SER A 192 4.33 10.97 -10.19
C SER A 192 5.59 11.48 -10.89
N LYS A 193 5.43 12.46 -11.78
CA LYS A 193 6.58 13.25 -12.27
C LYS A 193 7.34 13.89 -11.10
N MET A 194 6.69 14.04 -9.93
CA MET A 194 7.26 14.63 -8.72
C MET A 194 8.40 13.82 -8.10
N PHE A 195 8.49 12.50 -8.37
CA PHE A 195 9.52 11.63 -7.77
C PHE A 195 10.41 10.88 -8.78
N GLY A 196 10.26 11.07 -10.09
CA GLY A 196 11.17 10.48 -11.10
C GLY A 196 11.17 8.94 -11.16
N LEU A 197 10.07 8.28 -10.76
CA LEU A 197 10.01 6.84 -10.46
C LEU A 197 9.80 5.91 -11.68
N ARG A 198 9.53 6.48 -12.86
CA ARG A 198 9.60 5.76 -14.15
C ARG A 198 10.89 6.17 -14.84
N ASN A 199 11.98 5.53 -14.46
CA ASN A 199 13.32 5.82 -14.94
C ASN A 199 14.00 4.51 -15.35
N ILE A 200 14.74 4.54 -16.47
CA ILE A 200 15.54 3.42 -16.95
C ILE A 200 16.54 2.90 -15.90
N ASN A 201 17.03 3.77 -15.01
CA ASN A 201 17.91 3.37 -13.91
C ASN A 201 17.20 2.44 -12.91
N THR A 202 15.91 2.68 -12.64
CA THR A 202 15.09 1.80 -11.79
C THR A 202 14.90 0.44 -12.45
N VAL A 203 14.69 0.41 -13.76
CA VAL A 203 14.61 -0.83 -14.53
C VAL A 203 15.93 -1.59 -14.48
N LYS A 204 17.06 -0.91 -14.70
CA LYS A 204 18.40 -1.52 -14.58
C LYS A 204 18.65 -2.11 -13.19
N GLN A 205 18.25 -1.40 -12.13
CA GLN A 205 18.36 -1.89 -10.76
C GLN A 205 17.50 -3.14 -10.53
N ASN A 206 16.23 -3.10 -10.95
CA ASN A 206 15.32 -4.24 -10.86
C ASN A 206 15.87 -5.47 -11.59
N ILE A 207 16.45 -5.29 -12.78
CA ILE A 207 17.07 -6.36 -13.56
C ILE A 207 18.29 -6.92 -12.84
N HIS A 208 19.16 -6.05 -12.33
CA HIS A 208 20.33 -6.46 -11.56
C HIS A 208 19.91 -7.29 -10.33
N ASP A 209 18.93 -6.82 -9.56
CA ASP A 209 18.48 -7.48 -8.33
C ASP A 209 17.81 -8.82 -8.63
N TYR A 210 17.03 -8.91 -9.71
CA TYR A 210 16.51 -10.18 -10.21
C TYR A 210 17.62 -11.15 -10.62
N GLN A 211 18.62 -10.70 -11.38
CA GLN A 211 19.72 -11.55 -11.82
C GLN A 211 20.54 -12.08 -10.63
N GLN A 212 20.83 -11.23 -9.64
CA GLN A 212 21.49 -11.68 -8.40
C GLN A 212 20.61 -12.65 -7.61
N THR A 213 19.32 -12.35 -7.50
CA THR A 213 18.32 -13.20 -6.84
C THR A 213 18.30 -14.59 -7.46
N VAL A 214 18.16 -14.66 -8.78
CA VAL A 214 18.10 -15.93 -9.50
C VAL A 214 19.41 -16.70 -9.35
N LYS A 215 20.54 -16.03 -9.53
CA LYS A 215 21.86 -16.66 -9.46
C LYS A 215 22.14 -17.33 -8.12
N ARG A 216 21.67 -16.75 -7.01
CA ARG A 216 22.01 -17.19 -5.66
C ARG A 216 20.89 -17.97 -4.97
N TYR A 217 19.65 -17.52 -5.13
CA TYR A 217 18.52 -17.95 -4.31
C TYR A 217 17.39 -18.59 -5.11
N HIS A 218 17.54 -18.81 -6.43
CA HIS A 218 16.45 -19.40 -7.20
C HIS A 218 15.97 -20.77 -6.67
N PRO A 219 16.83 -21.73 -6.30
CA PRO A 219 16.37 -23.05 -5.84
C PRO A 219 15.44 -22.96 -4.62
N ILE A 220 15.81 -22.12 -3.65
CA ILE A 220 15.04 -21.91 -2.43
C ILE A 220 13.73 -21.14 -2.70
N ILE A 221 13.77 -20.14 -3.58
CA ILE A 221 12.58 -19.38 -4.00
C ILE A 221 11.60 -20.29 -4.73
N LYS A 222 12.08 -21.14 -5.64
CA LYS A 222 11.26 -22.08 -6.40
C LYS A 222 10.57 -23.09 -5.48
N ASN A 223 11.31 -23.69 -4.54
CA ASN A 223 10.73 -24.60 -3.54
C ASN A 223 9.62 -23.90 -2.75
N ILE A 224 9.82 -22.64 -2.37
CA ILE A 224 8.80 -21.88 -1.65
C ILE A 224 7.58 -21.59 -2.51
N TYR A 225 7.83 -21.10 -3.71
CA TYR A 225 6.80 -20.77 -4.68
C TYR A 225 5.91 -21.97 -4.99
N GLU A 226 6.49 -23.14 -5.27
CA GLU A 226 5.75 -24.37 -5.59
C GLU A 226 4.93 -24.86 -4.40
N PHE A 227 5.49 -24.81 -3.19
CA PHE A 227 4.76 -25.16 -1.98
C PHE A 227 3.51 -24.28 -1.78
N ILE A 228 3.67 -22.96 -1.89
CA ILE A 228 2.56 -22.01 -1.77
C ILE A 228 1.53 -22.25 -2.88
N LYS A 229 1.97 -22.36 -4.13
CA LYS A 229 1.12 -22.58 -5.30
C LYS A 229 0.29 -23.85 -5.16
N ASN A 230 0.90 -24.96 -4.74
CA ASN A 230 0.22 -26.25 -4.56
C ASN A 230 -0.79 -26.21 -3.41
N LYS A 231 -0.47 -25.51 -2.31
CA LYS A 231 -1.36 -25.42 -1.14
C LYS A 231 -2.57 -24.53 -1.38
N TYR A 232 -2.37 -23.38 -2.03
CA TYR A 232 -3.45 -22.41 -2.27
C TYR A 232 -4.24 -22.66 -3.56
N GLN A 233 -3.68 -23.42 -4.50
CA GLN A 233 -4.29 -23.69 -5.81
C GLN A 233 -4.71 -22.40 -6.55
N LYS A 234 -3.86 -21.37 -6.43
CA LYS A 234 -4.08 -20.04 -7.02
C LYS A 234 -2.83 -19.58 -7.77
N PRO A 235 -2.96 -18.63 -8.70
CA PRO A 235 -1.82 -17.91 -9.24
C PRO A 235 -1.05 -17.21 -8.10
N ILE A 236 0.24 -17.49 -8.04
CA ILE A 236 1.19 -16.91 -7.08
C ILE A 236 2.26 -16.22 -7.89
N TYR A 237 2.80 -15.13 -7.37
CA TYR A 237 4.00 -14.49 -7.88
C TYR A 237 5.09 -14.40 -6.83
N ALA A 238 6.33 -14.25 -7.30
CA ALA A 238 7.48 -13.86 -6.50
C ALA A 238 7.90 -12.44 -6.90
N MET A 239 8.12 -11.55 -5.94
CA MET A 239 8.51 -10.18 -6.20
C MET A 239 9.80 -9.88 -5.42
N PRO A 240 10.93 -9.66 -6.11
CA PRO A 240 12.13 -9.14 -5.47
C PRO A 240 11.84 -7.78 -4.85
N GLY A 241 12.08 -7.65 -3.54
CA GLY A 241 11.96 -6.41 -2.80
C GLY A 241 13.30 -5.69 -2.67
N GLY A 242 13.28 -4.37 -2.82
CA GLY A 242 14.44 -3.51 -2.55
C GLY A 242 14.35 -2.85 -1.16
N GLY A 243 15.51 -2.69 -0.51
CA GLY A 243 15.66 -2.08 0.82
C GLY A 243 17.09 -2.23 1.34
N ILE A 244 17.29 -2.04 2.65
CA ILE A 244 18.57 -2.33 3.32
C ILE A 244 18.87 -3.85 3.30
N GLN A 245 17.84 -4.69 3.14
CA GLN A 245 17.91 -6.15 3.15
C GLN A 245 17.31 -6.71 1.86
N HIS A 246 17.97 -7.74 1.32
CA HIS A 246 17.50 -8.46 0.13
C HIS A 246 16.34 -9.38 0.53
N GLN A 247 15.19 -9.29 -0.12
CA GLN A 247 14.01 -10.05 0.29
C GLN A 247 13.10 -10.40 -0.89
N ILE A 248 12.32 -11.47 -0.76
CA ILE A 248 11.36 -11.93 -1.77
C ILE A 248 9.96 -11.98 -1.17
N PHE A 249 9.04 -11.24 -1.76
CA PHE A 249 7.64 -11.33 -1.41
C PHE A 249 6.96 -12.37 -2.27
N PHE A 250 6.18 -13.25 -1.65
CA PHE A 250 5.29 -14.16 -2.34
C PHE A 250 3.86 -13.68 -2.14
N GLY A 251 3.10 -13.52 -3.22
CA GLY A 251 1.77 -12.93 -3.16
C GLY A 251 0.82 -13.43 -4.23
N ASP A 252 -0.43 -13.01 -4.09
CA ASP A 252 -1.51 -13.19 -5.06
C ASP A 252 -2.20 -11.84 -5.34
N ASN A 253 -3.32 -11.87 -6.06
CA ASN A 253 -4.13 -10.69 -6.33
C ASN A 253 -4.76 -10.04 -5.06
N ASN A 254 -4.59 -10.63 -3.87
CA ASN A 254 -5.05 -10.07 -2.60
C ASN A 254 -3.92 -9.47 -1.76
N GLY A 255 -2.67 -9.60 -2.19
CA GLY A 255 -1.50 -9.03 -1.54
C GLY A 255 -0.45 -10.08 -1.21
N TYR A 256 0.46 -9.75 -0.29
CA TYR A 256 1.55 -10.66 0.10
C TYR A 256 1.05 -11.72 1.09
N ILE A 257 1.46 -12.95 0.84
CA ILE A 257 1.22 -14.11 1.70
C ILE A 257 2.36 -14.25 2.72
N THR A 258 3.60 -14.18 2.23
CA THR A 258 4.81 -14.36 3.04
C THR A 258 5.98 -13.58 2.44
N CYS A 259 6.99 -13.30 3.25
CA CYS A 259 8.24 -12.66 2.85
C CYS A 259 9.43 -13.55 3.24
N LEU A 260 10.30 -13.83 2.28
CA LEU A 260 11.60 -14.47 2.49
C LEU A 260 12.67 -13.40 2.62
N TYR A 261 13.24 -13.26 3.81
CA TYR A 261 14.43 -12.45 4.05
C TYR A 261 15.67 -13.26 3.67
N LEU A 262 16.46 -12.68 2.77
CA LEU A 262 17.72 -13.21 2.28
C LEU A 262 18.87 -12.41 2.91
N ASP A 263 20.01 -13.05 3.14
CA ASP A 263 21.23 -12.43 3.68
C ASP A 263 21.07 -11.70 5.04
N LEU A 264 20.30 -12.27 5.98
CA LEU A 264 20.32 -11.79 7.37
C LEU A 264 21.69 -12.09 7.99
N LYS A 265 22.62 -11.15 7.87
CA LYS A 265 23.93 -11.24 8.54
C LYS A 265 23.72 -11.14 10.05
N SER A 266 23.77 -12.29 10.73
CA SER A 266 24.11 -12.32 12.15
C SER A 266 25.54 -11.82 12.31
N SER A 267 25.77 -10.85 13.21
CA SER A 267 27.10 -10.33 13.54
C SER A 267 28.07 -11.37 14.12
N THR A 268 27.64 -12.62 14.27
CA THR A 268 28.39 -13.67 14.98
C THR A 268 28.53 -14.99 14.21
N GLN A 269 27.92 -15.15 13.02
CA GLN A 269 27.94 -16.42 12.28
C GLN A 269 28.13 -16.23 10.78
N ASN A 270 29.15 -16.88 10.20
CA ASN A 270 29.42 -16.97 8.75
C ASN A 270 28.44 -17.88 7.99
N GLN A 271 27.21 -18.05 8.49
CA GLN A 271 26.18 -18.86 7.85
C GLN A 271 25.12 -17.94 7.24
N GLU A 272 24.67 -18.26 6.02
CA GLU A 272 23.50 -17.63 5.41
C GLU A 272 22.27 -18.03 6.23
N ILE A 273 21.67 -17.05 6.91
CA ILE A 273 20.44 -17.24 7.66
C ILE A 273 19.28 -16.81 6.76
N TYR A 274 18.44 -17.77 6.40
CA TYR A 274 17.18 -17.53 5.71
C TYR A 274 16.05 -17.41 6.73
N SER A 275 15.24 -16.37 6.63
CA SER A 275 14.05 -16.21 7.49
C SER A 275 12.80 -16.03 6.64
N LEU A 276 11.81 -16.87 6.88
CA LEU A 276 10.53 -16.81 6.21
C LEU A 276 9.49 -16.30 7.21
N VAL A 277 8.83 -15.19 6.86
CA VAL A 277 7.90 -14.47 7.73
C VAL A 277 6.51 -14.44 7.11
N GLY A 278 5.55 -15.06 7.79
CA GLY A 278 4.15 -15.00 7.39
C GLY A 278 3.57 -13.61 7.64
N GLN A 279 2.66 -13.12 6.79
CA GLN A 279 2.01 -11.83 7.03
C GLN A 279 0.87 -11.89 8.07
N ASN A 280 0.40 -13.08 8.42
CA ASN A 280 -0.72 -13.28 9.34
C ASN A 280 -0.71 -14.70 9.93
N ASN A 281 -1.61 -14.96 10.89
CA ASN A 281 -1.74 -16.27 11.54
C ASN A 281 -1.99 -17.45 10.58
N LYS A 282 -2.62 -17.22 9.42
CA LYS A 282 -2.81 -18.27 8.40
C LYS A 282 -1.50 -18.58 7.67
N ALA A 283 -0.73 -17.55 7.34
CA ALA A 283 0.60 -17.70 6.79
C ALA A 283 1.56 -18.36 7.81
N ASP A 284 1.49 -18.02 9.09
CA ASP A 284 2.30 -18.66 10.14
C ASP A 284 2.06 -20.18 10.23
N LYS A 285 0.80 -20.62 10.09
CA LYS A 285 0.47 -22.07 10.05
C LYS A 285 1.04 -22.73 8.79
N LEU A 286 0.99 -22.05 7.65
CA LEU A 286 1.52 -22.53 6.38
C LEU A 286 3.04 -22.76 6.44
N LEU A 287 3.76 -21.85 7.09
CA LEU A 287 5.22 -21.94 7.21
C LEU A 287 5.67 -23.10 8.10
N LYS A 288 4.87 -23.48 9.11
CA LYS A 288 5.17 -24.65 9.95
C LYS A 288 5.04 -25.98 9.23
N ASP A 289 4.16 -26.07 8.23
CA ASP A 289 4.00 -27.28 7.40
C ASP A 289 5.18 -27.49 6.43
N MET A 290 5.96 -26.43 6.20
CA MET A 290 7.05 -26.37 5.24
C MET A 290 8.34 -26.85 5.90
N GLN A 291 8.51 -28.17 6.02
CA GLN A 291 9.70 -28.75 6.66
C GLN A 291 10.96 -28.57 5.80
N ILE A 292 11.48 -27.35 5.69
CA ILE A 292 12.74 -27.07 5.00
C ILE A 292 13.86 -27.01 6.04
N GLU A 293 14.83 -27.92 5.91
CA GLU A 293 16.04 -27.92 6.72
C GLU A 293 16.83 -26.61 6.51
N ASN A 294 17.41 -26.06 7.58
CA ASN A 294 18.19 -24.81 7.60
C ASN A 294 17.40 -23.49 7.47
N PHE A 295 16.10 -23.50 7.75
CA PHE A 295 15.31 -22.26 7.86
C PHE A 295 15.06 -21.84 9.31
N ASN A 296 15.30 -20.56 9.59
CA ASN A 296 14.75 -19.92 10.77
C ASN A 296 13.34 -19.43 10.45
N PHE A 297 12.33 -20.14 10.94
CA PHE A 297 10.94 -19.70 10.82
C PHE A 297 10.64 -18.63 11.85
N VAL A 298 10.42 -17.40 11.39
CA VAL A 298 10.06 -16.29 12.27
C VAL A 298 8.63 -15.89 11.95
N THR A 299 7.72 -16.22 12.86
CA THR A 299 6.29 -15.91 12.70
C THR A 299 6.00 -14.42 12.89
N TYR A 300 4.93 -13.92 12.28
CA TYR A 300 4.46 -12.55 12.55
C TYR A 300 4.25 -12.34 14.05
N THR A 301 3.63 -13.35 14.70
CA THR A 301 3.36 -13.38 16.13
C THR A 301 4.63 -13.26 16.97
N SER A 302 5.75 -13.85 16.55
CA SER A 302 7.02 -13.75 17.28
C SER A 302 7.70 -12.38 17.14
N ILE A 303 7.42 -11.64 16.06
CA ILE A 303 8.00 -10.30 15.84
C ILE A 303 7.14 -9.23 16.51
N TYR A 304 5.82 -9.33 16.36
CA TYR A 304 4.88 -8.26 16.71
C TYR A 304 3.94 -8.59 17.87
N GLY A 305 4.01 -9.81 18.43
CA GLY A 305 3.12 -10.28 19.49
C GLY A 305 1.80 -10.87 18.97
N LYS A 306 0.97 -11.39 19.88
CA LYS A 306 -0.42 -11.78 19.55
C LYS A 306 -1.27 -10.51 19.46
N LEU A 307 -1.86 -10.26 18.29
CA LEU A 307 -3.02 -9.37 18.14
C LEU A 307 -4.28 -10.07 18.69
#